data_AF-A0A1G2EPZ7-F1
#
_entry.id   AF-A0A1G2EPZ7-F1
#
_cell.length_a   1.000
_cell.length_b   1.000
_cell.length_c   1.000
_cell.angle_alpha   90.00
_cell.angle_beta   90.00
_cell.angle_gamma   90.00
#
_symmetry.space_group_name_H-M   'P 1'
#
loop_
_entity.id
_entity.type
_entity.pdbx_description
1 polymer ?
#
loop_
_entity_poly.entity_id
_entity_poly.type
_entity_poly.pdbx_seq_one_letter_code
_entity_poly.pdbx_strand_id
1 'polypeptide(L)'
;MNILLFVPAIGWLLISALFFVCGEFLSKLWGNSPSIQMTIIVIVAYAFGSITWLPALLHKNHLATMGTLWLLLATAATIIIGVLIFHEKVTALQGVGIFLALVSMILLNL
;
A
#
# COMPACT_ATOMS: atom_id res chain seq x y z
N MET A 1 -22.47 3.05 11.26
CA MET A 1 -22.09 2.74 9.86
C MET A 1 -22.30 3.93 8.90
N ASN A 2 -23.29 4.80 9.09
CA ASN A 2 -23.51 5.96 8.20
C ASN A 2 -22.31 6.91 8.07
N ILE A 3 -21.52 7.13 9.13
CA ILE A 3 -20.29 7.94 9.07
C ILE A 3 -19.23 7.31 8.15
N LEU A 4 -19.13 5.97 8.13
CA LEU A 4 -18.19 5.26 7.27
C LEU A 4 -18.60 5.35 5.79
N LEU A 5 -19.89 5.49 5.50
CA LEU A 5 -20.43 5.64 4.14
C LEU A 5 -20.48 7.10 3.68
N PHE A 6 -20.26 8.07 4.58
CA PHE A 6 -20.18 9.49 4.23
C PHE A 6 -18.89 9.79 3.45
N VAL A 7 -17.78 9.19 3.85
CA VAL A 7 -16.52 9.28 3.12
C VAL A 7 -16.56 8.28 1.96
N PRO A 8 -16.38 8.73 0.69
CA PRO A 8 -16.41 7.83 -0.46
C PRO A 8 -15.37 6.70 -0.36
N ALA A 9 -15.67 5.55 -0.96
CA ALA A 9 -14.77 4.38 -0.97
C ALA A 9 -13.33 4.73 -1.37
N ILE A 10 -13.17 5.60 -2.37
CA ILE A 10 -11.85 6.06 -2.84
C ILE A 10 -11.10 6.87 -1.77
N GLY A 11 -11.81 7.65 -0.95
CA GLY A 11 -11.21 8.41 0.15
C GLY A 11 -10.64 7.47 1.21
N TRP A 12 -11.40 6.44 1.60
CA TRP A 12 -10.90 5.41 2.51
C TRP A 12 -9.73 4.63 1.94
N LEU A 13 -9.78 4.31 0.65
CA LEU A 13 -8.71 3.61 -0.05
C LEU A 13 -7.41 4.44 -0.05
N LEU A 14 -7.49 5.74 -0.28
CA LEU A 14 -6.33 6.65 -0.23
C LEU A 14 -5.78 6.80 1.21
N ILE A 15 -6.64 6.89 2.22
CA ILE A 15 -6.21 6.94 3.62
C ILE A 15 -5.49 5.64 4.01
N SER A 16 -6.04 4.50 3.61
CA SER A 16 -5.41 3.19 3.82
C SER A 16 -4.05 3.09 3.13
N ALA A 17 -3.98 3.51 1.87
CA ALA A 17 -2.74 3.55 1.12
C ALA A 17 -1.70 4.47 1.78
N LEU A 18 -2.10 5.63 2.33
CA LEU A 18 -1.19 6.53 3.03
C LEU A 18 -0.57 5.88 4.27
N PHE A 19 -1.38 5.23 5.12
CA PHE A 19 -0.85 4.49 6.27
C PHE A 19 0.04 3.32 5.85
N PHE A 20 -0.30 2.64 4.76
CA PHE A 20 0.54 1.62 4.17
C PHE A 20 1.90 2.19 3.72
N VAL A 21 1.93 3.31 3.00
CA VAL A 21 3.18 4.00 2.59
C VAL A 21 4.04 4.34 3.80
N CYS A 22 3.43 4.88 4.86
CA CYS A 22 4.13 5.13 6.12
C CYS A 22 4.68 3.84 6.75
N GLY A 23 3.88 2.77 6.78
CA GLY A 23 4.28 1.46 7.26
C GLY A 23 5.46 0.88 6.49
N GLU A 24 5.44 0.96 5.15
CA GLU A 24 6.51 0.52 4.28
C GLU A 24 7.79 1.29 4.54
N PHE A 25 7.72 2.62 4.60
CA PHE A 25 8.87 3.47 4.91
C PHE A 25 9.47 3.13 6.29
N LEU A 26 8.63 3.01 7.32
CA LEU A 26 9.06 2.65 8.67
C LEU A 26 9.65 1.24 8.73
N SER A 27 9.07 0.29 7.99
CA SER A 27 9.58 -1.08 7.90
C SER A 27 10.94 -1.13 7.24
N LYS A 28 11.18 -0.26 6.25
CA LYS A 28 12.50 -0.12 5.62
C LYS A 28 13.52 0.48 6.58
N LEU A 29 13.14 1.49 7.36
CA LEU A 29 14.00 2.01 8.44
C LEU A 29 14.31 0.93 9.48
N TRP A 30 13.30 0.14 9.87
CA TRP A 30 13.49 -1.00 10.77
C TRP A 30 14.46 -2.04 10.20
N GLY A 31 14.39 -2.35 8.91
CA GLY A 31 15.30 -3.28 8.23
C GLY A 31 16.76 -2.82 8.28
N ASN A 32 17.02 -1.51 8.34
CA ASN A 32 18.37 -0.96 8.49
C ASN A 32 18.85 -0.95 9.94
N SER A 33 17.94 -0.82 10.92
CA SER A 33 18.28 -0.74 12.35
C SER A 33 17.15 -1.32 13.20
N PRO A 34 17.11 -2.66 13.37
CA PRO A 34 16.00 -3.33 14.04
C PRO A 34 15.90 -2.97 15.53
N SER A 35 14.70 -2.68 16.00
CA SER A 35 14.41 -2.50 17.43
C SER A 35 12.95 -2.84 17.74
N ILE A 36 12.67 -3.27 18.97
CA ILE A 36 11.31 -3.61 19.43
C ILE A 36 10.38 -2.40 19.32
N GLN A 37 10.87 -1.21 19.68
CA GLN A 37 10.11 0.03 19.56
C GLN A 37 9.70 0.30 18.11
N MET A 38 10.64 0.17 17.16
CA MET A 38 10.33 0.32 15.73
C MET A 38 9.39 -0.79 15.23
N THR A 39 9.53 -2.03 15.71
CA THR A 39 8.59 -3.12 15.37
C THR A 39 7.16 -2.75 15.77
N ILE A 40 6.96 -2.24 16.98
CA ILE A 40 5.64 -1.81 17.47
C ILE A 40 5.08 -0.68 16.60
N ILE A 41 5.92 0.32 16.28
CA ILE A 41 5.54 1.45 15.43
C ILE A 41 5.09 0.96 14.04
N VAL A 42 5.84 0.04 13.43
CA VAL A 42 5.50 -0.57 12.12
C VAL A 42 4.17 -1.32 12.19
N ILE A 43 3.97 -2.14 13.23
CA ILE A 43 2.71 -2.87 13.44
C ILE A 43 1.53 -1.90 13.55
N VAL A 44 1.67 -0.83 14.34
CA VAL A 44 0.61 0.18 14.52
C VAL A 44 0.29 0.87 13.19
N ALA A 45 1.30 1.25 12.40
CA ALA A 45 1.10 1.87 11.09
C ALA A 45 0.30 0.96 10.14
N TYR A 46 0.69 -0.32 10.02
CA TYR A 46 -0.04 -1.29 9.20
C TYR A 46 -1.44 -1.61 9.73
N ALA A 47 -1.62 -1.61 11.05
CA ALA A 47 -2.93 -1.80 11.67
C ALA A 47 -3.89 -0.67 11.29
N PHE A 48 -3.44 0.59 11.33
CA PHE A 48 -4.25 1.72 10.86
C PHE A 48 -4.59 1.62 9.37
N GLY A 49 -3.63 1.22 8.53
CA GLY A 49 -3.87 0.97 7.11
C GLY A 49 -4.92 -0.12 6.87
N SER A 50 -4.86 -1.20 7.64
CA SER A 50 -5.81 -2.31 7.56
C SER A 50 -7.21 -1.91 8.07
N ILE A 51 -7.28 -1.16 9.17
CA ILE A 51 -8.56 -0.68 9.72
C ILE A 51 -9.25 0.27 8.75
N THR A 52 -8.49 1.17 8.11
CA THR A 52 -9.03 2.14 7.15
C THR A 52 -9.35 1.54 5.78
N TRP A 53 -8.83 0.35 5.46
CA TRP A 53 -9.23 -0.44 4.30
C TRP A 53 -10.66 -1.01 4.43
N LEU A 54 -11.07 -1.43 5.64
CA LEU A 54 -12.37 -2.09 5.85
C LEU A 54 -13.56 -1.24 5.38
N PRO A 55 -13.63 0.08 5.66
CA PRO A 55 -14.67 0.95 5.11
C PRO A 55 -14.66 1.06 3.58
N ALA A 56 -13.48 1.03 2.94
CA ALA A 56 -13.38 1.05 1.48
C ALA A 56 -14.02 -0.21 0.89
N LEU A 57 -13.76 -1.37 1.49
CA LEU A 57 -14.36 -2.64 1.08
C LEU A 57 -15.86 -2.68 1.35
N LEU A 58 -16.33 -2.10 2.46
CA LEU A 58 -17.74 -2.11 2.86
C LEU A 58 -18.68 -1.45 1.83
N HIS A 59 -18.19 -0.50 1.03
CA HIS A 59 -19.02 0.24 0.06
C HIS A 59 -19.54 -0.61 -1.09
N LYS A 60 -18.68 -1.43 -1.69
CA LYS A 60 -19.03 -2.23 -2.88
C LYS A 60 -18.86 -3.73 -2.66
N ASN A 61 -18.13 -4.15 -1.62
CA ASN A 61 -17.76 -5.53 -1.35
C ASN A 61 -17.11 -6.26 -2.54
N HIS A 62 -16.49 -5.51 -3.46
CA HIS A 62 -15.81 -6.06 -4.62
C HIS A 62 -14.31 -6.14 -4.33
N LEU A 63 -13.92 -7.20 -3.60
CA LEU A 63 -12.54 -7.41 -3.16
C LEU A 63 -11.55 -7.43 -4.31
N ALA A 64 -11.90 -8.07 -5.44
CA ALA A 64 -11.00 -8.17 -6.59
C ALA A 64 -10.66 -6.79 -7.18
N THR A 65 -11.66 -5.99 -7.58
CA THR A 65 -11.40 -4.67 -8.20
C THR A 65 -10.79 -3.66 -7.23
N MET A 66 -11.35 -3.50 -6.03
CA MET A 66 -10.83 -2.54 -5.05
C MET A 66 -9.48 -2.99 -4.50
N GLY A 67 -9.30 -4.29 -4.28
CA GLY A 67 -8.05 -4.86 -3.80
C GLY A 67 -6.93 -4.71 -4.84
N THR A 68 -7.22 -4.93 -6.12
CA THR A 68 -6.27 -4.67 -7.21
C THR A 68 -5.91 -3.18 -7.28
N LEU A 69 -6.87 -2.26 -7.13
CA LEU A 69 -6.57 -0.82 -7.08
C LEU A 69 -5.64 -0.48 -5.91
N TRP A 70 -5.93 -1.04 -4.73
CA TRP A 70 -5.11 -0.87 -3.55
C TRP A 70 -3.71 -1.45 -3.75
N LEU A 71 -3.59 -2.65 -4.32
CA LEU A 71 -2.31 -3.28 -4.65
C LEU A 71 -1.50 -2.46 -5.65
N LEU A 72 -2.15 -1.83 -6.63
CA LEU A 72 -1.48 -0.94 -7.57
C LEU A 72 -0.84 0.25 -6.84
N LEU A 73 -1.59 0.91 -5.94
CA LEU A 73 -1.07 2.01 -5.13
C LEU A 73 0.05 1.55 -4.18
N ALA A 74 -0.16 0.44 -3.49
CA ALA A 74 0.82 -0.15 -2.56
C ALA A 74 2.12 -0.48 -3.29
N THR A 75 2.03 -1.16 -4.43
CA THR A 75 3.20 -1.53 -5.24
C THR A 75 3.93 -0.30 -5.74
N ALA A 76 3.22 0.71 -6.27
CA ALA A 76 3.82 1.97 -6.70
C ALA A 76 4.54 2.67 -5.55
N ALA A 77 3.92 2.74 -4.37
CA ALA A 77 4.52 3.34 -3.18
C ALA A 77 5.79 2.61 -2.73
N THR A 78 5.76 1.27 -2.63
CA THR A 78 6.93 0.47 -2.26
C THR A 78 8.08 0.66 -3.24
N ILE A 79 7.80 0.71 -4.55
CA ILE A 79 8.83 0.98 -5.58
C ILE A 79 9.40 2.39 -5.39
N ILE A 80 8.55 3.40 -5.20
CA ILE A 80 8.99 4.79 -4.96
C ILE A 80 9.89 4.85 -3.71
N ILE A 81 9.48 4.22 -2.62
CA ILE A 81 10.26 4.17 -1.37
C ILE A 81 11.61 3.50 -1.64
N GLY A 82 11.61 2.27 -2.17
CA GLY A 82 12.86 1.53 -2.41
C GLY A 82 13.81 2.24 -3.37
N VAL A 83 13.32 2.63 -4.54
CA VAL A 83 14.16 3.16 -5.63
C VAL A 83 14.49 4.64 -5.46
N LEU A 84 13.52 5.49 -5.11
CA LEU A 84 13.73 6.94 -5.08
C LEU A 84 14.20 7.44 -3.71
N ILE A 85 13.72 6.85 -2.61
CA ILE A 85 14.08 7.31 -1.26
C ILE A 85 15.30 6.56 -0.73
N PHE A 86 15.32 5.24 -0.86
CA PHE A 86 16.42 4.40 -0.37
C PHE A 86 17.47 4.06 -1.44
N HIS A 87 17.29 4.55 -2.67
CA HIS A 87 18.24 4.38 -3.78
C HIS A 87 18.64 2.93 -4.06
N GLU A 88 17.69 2.00 -3.91
CA GLU A 88 17.91 0.59 -4.19
C GLU A 88 18.21 0.35 -5.68
N LYS A 89 19.20 -0.51 -5.94
CA LYS A 89 19.59 -0.87 -7.30
C LYS A 89 18.61 -1.90 -7.86
N VAL A 90 17.84 -1.48 -8.86
CA VAL A 90 16.97 -2.36 -9.64
C VAL A 90 17.67 -2.75 -10.92
N THR A 91 17.89 -4.05 -11.12
CA THR A 91 18.45 -4.56 -12.38
C THR A 91 17.46 -4.38 -13.53
N ALA A 92 17.96 -4.35 -14.78
CA ALA A 92 17.09 -4.21 -15.96
C ALA A 92 15.97 -5.26 -16.00
N LEU A 93 16.28 -6.51 -15.65
CA LEU A 93 15.29 -7.60 -15.61
C LEU A 93 14.23 -7.39 -14.52
N GLN A 94 14.63 -6.94 -13.31
CA GLN A 94 13.68 -6.59 -12.24
C GLN A 94 12.78 -5.42 -12.66
N GLY A 95 13.34 -4.43 -13.37
CA GLY A 95 12.58 -3.31 -13.92
C GLY A 95 11.50 -3.76 -14.91
N VAL A 96 11.83 -4.70 -15.81
CA VAL A 96 10.85 -5.34 -16.71
C VAL A 96 9.78 -6.07 -15.90
N GLY A 97 10.16 -6.83 -14.88
CA GLY A 97 9.21 -7.52 -14.00
C GLY A 97 8.23 -6.58 -13.29
N ILE A 98 8.74 -5.47 -12.74
CA ILE A 98 7.93 -4.41 -12.13
C ILE A 98 6.94 -3.82 -13.15
N PHE A 99 7.42 -3.49 -14.36
CA PHE A 99 6.57 -2.95 -15.41
C PHE A 99 5.44 -3.91 -15.79
N LEU A 100 5.76 -5.19 -16.02
CA LEU A 100 4.76 -6.21 -16.34
C LEU A 100 3.74 -6.40 -15.21
N ALA A 101 4.17 -6.34 -13.95
CA ALA A 101 3.27 -6.42 -12.79
C ALA A 101 2.28 -5.23 -12.76
N LEU A 102 2.77 -4.00 -13.00
CA LEU A 102 1.91 -2.81 -13.07
C LEU A 102 0.89 -2.92 -14.21
N VAL A 103 1.31 -3.36 -15.40
CA VAL A 103 0.40 -3.60 -16.53
C VAL A 103 -0.68 -4.62 -16.17
N SER A 104 -0.30 -5.74 -15.56
CA SER A 104 -1.26 -6.78 -15.14
C SER A 104 -2.27 -6.25 -14.12
N MET A 105 -1.84 -5.44 -13.15
CA MET A 105 -2.73 -4.85 -12.16
C MET A 105 -3.69 -3.83 -12.77
N ILE A 106 -3.25 -3.04 -13.75
CA ILE A 106 -4.13 -2.12 -14.49
C ILE A 106 -5.19 -2.91 -15.27
N LEU A 107 -4.79 -3.96 -15.99
CA LEU A 107 -5.71 -4.79 -16.78
C LEU A 107 -6.80 -5.47 -15.93
N LEU A 108 -6.47 -5.88 -14.71
CA LEU A 108 -7.43 -6.48 -13.78
C LEU A 108 -8.49 -5.49 -13.25
N ASN A 109 -8.34 -4.19 -13.55
CA ASN A 109 -9.17 -3.12 -13.02
C ASN A 109 -9.87 -2.30 -14.12
N LEU A 110 -9.73 -2.70 -15.39
CA LEU A 110 -10.51 -2.23 -16.53
C LEU A 110 -11.75 -3.10 -16.73
#